data_AF-R7I351-F1
#
_entry.id   AF-R7I351-F1
#
_cell.length_a   1.000
_cell.length_b   1.000
_cell.length_c   1.000
_cell.angle_alpha   90.00
_cell.angle_beta   90.00
_cell.angle_gamma   90.00
#
_symmetry.space_group_name_H-M   'P 1'
#
loop_
_entity.id
_entity.type
_entity.pdbx_description
1 polymer ?
#
loop_
_entity_poly.entity_id
_entity_poly.type
_entity_poly.pdbx_seq_one_letter_code
_entity_poly.pdbx_strand_id
1 'polypeptide(L)'
;MWCSVCGWDFDESFEKGYEYGEGDICECCGTEFGCDEDMYKEDVLQEYCNNDINILKKIAPEIALMDDEDVIPYEVARKFLRLKWIKNGAKYKYFKGKEWNLENMKKQLERLHYKYEALLPLAELISDSTEPLKK
;
A
#
# COMPACT_ATOMS: atom_id res chain seq x y z
N MET A 1 -19.68 -11.45 1.76
CA MET A 1 -18.20 -11.45 2.06
C MET A 1 -17.94 -10.32 3.05
N TRP A 2 -16.94 -10.38 3.95
CA TRP A 2 -16.68 -9.29 4.92
C TRP A 2 -15.23 -8.82 4.93
N CYS A 3 -15.01 -7.57 5.35
CA CYS A 3 -13.66 -7.05 5.58
C CYS A 3 -13.02 -7.76 6.78
N SER A 4 -11.87 -8.42 6.59
CA SER A 4 -11.14 -9.09 7.67
C SER A 4 -10.65 -8.14 8.77
N VAL A 5 -10.51 -6.85 8.47
CA VAL A 5 -10.02 -5.84 9.42
C VAL A 5 -11.15 -5.22 10.26
N CYS A 6 -12.28 -4.86 9.64
CA CYS A 6 -13.35 -4.12 10.34
C CYS A 6 -14.69 -4.84 10.40
N GLY A 7 -14.80 -6.05 9.83
CA GLY A 7 -16.03 -6.84 9.81
C GLY A 7 -17.14 -6.24 8.95
N TRP A 8 -16.86 -5.19 8.17
CA TRP A 8 -17.86 -4.58 7.29
C TRP A 8 -18.37 -5.61 6.29
N ASP A 9 -19.69 -5.80 6.27
CA ASP A 9 -20.37 -6.72 5.39
C ASP A 9 -20.55 -6.11 4.00
N PHE A 10 -20.16 -6.88 3.00
CA PHE A 10 -20.15 -6.48 1.61
C PHE A 10 -21.41 -6.93 0.84
N ASP A 11 -22.35 -7.60 1.50
CA ASP A 11 -23.40 -8.45 0.89
C ASP A 11 -24.38 -7.82 -0.13
N GLU A 12 -24.31 -6.52 -0.45
CA GLU A 12 -25.09 -5.96 -1.57
C GLU A 12 -24.47 -6.19 -2.97
N SER A 13 -23.24 -6.67 -3.07
CA SER A 13 -22.53 -6.79 -4.36
C SER A 13 -22.45 -8.20 -4.93
N PHE A 14 -22.63 -9.22 -4.09
CA PHE A 14 -22.61 -10.62 -4.52
C PHE A 14 -23.82 -10.96 -5.40
N GLU A 15 -24.98 -10.31 -5.18
CA GLU A 15 -26.15 -10.44 -6.07
C GLU A 15 -25.88 -10.00 -7.52
N LYS A 16 -24.78 -9.27 -7.77
CA LYS A 16 -24.37 -8.81 -9.10
C LYS A 16 -23.15 -9.52 -9.69
N GLY A 17 -22.65 -10.59 -9.05
CA GLY A 17 -21.55 -11.39 -9.59
C GLY A 17 -20.18 -10.69 -9.59
N TYR A 18 -19.95 -9.72 -8.71
CA TYR A 18 -18.64 -9.09 -8.54
C TYR A 18 -17.79 -9.87 -7.53
N GLU A 19 -16.71 -10.49 -7.99
CA GLU A 19 -15.65 -11.03 -7.15
C GLU A 19 -14.68 -9.92 -6.73
N TYR A 20 -14.27 -9.92 -5.47
CA TYR A 20 -13.26 -8.97 -4.96
C TYR A 20 -11.88 -9.31 -5.54
N GLY A 21 -11.22 -8.32 -6.11
CA GLY A 21 -9.89 -8.45 -6.68
C GLY A 21 -8.79 -7.89 -5.76
N GLU A 22 -7.56 -8.34 -6.00
CA GLU A 22 -6.37 -7.71 -5.44
C GLU A 22 -6.42 -6.20 -5.71
N GLY A 23 -6.29 -5.40 -4.65
CA GLY A 23 -6.35 -3.96 -4.74
C GLY A 23 -7.69 -3.29 -4.48
N ASP A 24 -8.75 -4.05 -4.20
CA ASP A 24 -10.01 -3.43 -3.77
C ASP A 24 -9.87 -2.78 -2.40
N ILE A 25 -10.53 -1.62 -2.22
CA ILE A 25 -10.43 -0.80 -1.02
C ILE A 25 -11.74 -0.88 -0.23
N CYS A 26 -11.63 -1.27 1.05
CA CYS A 26 -12.76 -1.30 1.97
C CYS A 26 -13.29 0.14 2.21
N GLU A 27 -14.57 0.37 1.91
CA GLU A 27 -15.19 1.68 2.13
C GLU A 27 -15.31 2.08 3.61
N CYS A 28 -15.28 1.12 4.52
CA CYS A 28 -15.37 1.37 5.95
C CYS A 28 -14.04 1.83 6.53
N CYS A 29 -13.05 0.92 6.53
CA CYS A 29 -11.77 1.15 7.19
C CYS A 29 -10.67 1.67 6.25
N GLY A 30 -10.87 1.65 4.93
CA GLY A 30 -9.84 2.05 3.96
C GLY A 30 -8.73 1.02 3.74
N THR A 31 -8.77 -0.14 4.42
CA THR A 31 -7.84 -1.26 4.16
C THR A 31 -8.02 -1.77 2.74
N GLU A 32 -6.91 -2.06 2.07
CA GLU A 32 -6.93 -2.73 0.76
C GLU A 32 -6.66 -4.22 0.90
N PHE A 33 -7.32 -4.96 0.02
CA PHE A 33 -7.27 -6.41 -0.04
C PHE A 33 -6.19 -6.89 -1.01
N GLY A 34 -5.64 -8.07 -0.73
CA GLY A 34 -4.66 -8.72 -1.61
C GLY A 34 -3.25 -8.12 -1.57
N CYS A 35 -3.00 -7.10 -0.74
CA CYS A 35 -1.67 -6.56 -0.50
C CYS A 35 -0.97 -7.19 0.73
N ASP A 36 -1.44 -8.35 1.19
CA ASP A 36 -0.80 -9.10 2.26
C ASP A 36 0.40 -9.87 1.67
N GLU A 37 1.49 -9.15 1.42
CA GLU A 37 2.76 -9.74 0.99
C GLU A 37 3.78 -9.67 2.13
N ASP A 38 4.36 -10.82 2.47
CA ASP A 38 5.60 -10.88 3.24
C ASP A 38 6.69 -10.16 2.45
N MET A 39 7.11 -8.99 2.94
CA MET A 39 8.12 -8.16 2.30
C MET A 39 9.40 -8.23 3.12
N TYR A 40 10.52 -8.46 2.47
CA TYR A 40 11.84 -8.50 3.09
C TYR A 40 12.57 -7.18 2.83
N LYS A 41 13.61 -6.92 3.62
CA LYS A 41 14.44 -5.72 3.46
C LYS A 41 15.08 -5.63 2.07
N GLU A 42 15.48 -6.77 1.51
CA GLU A 42 16.06 -6.82 0.16
C GLU A 42 15.04 -6.39 -0.91
N ASP A 43 13.78 -6.84 -0.82
CA ASP A 43 12.70 -6.42 -1.71
C ASP A 43 12.48 -4.90 -1.62
N VAL A 44 12.47 -4.35 -0.41
CA VAL A 44 12.32 -2.90 -0.19
C VAL A 44 13.46 -2.13 -0.87
N LEU A 45 14.69 -2.61 -0.71
CA LEU A 45 15.86 -1.97 -1.29
C LEU A 45 15.83 -2.01 -2.81
N GLN A 46 15.55 -3.17 -3.39
CA GLN A 46 15.51 -3.36 -4.83
C GLN A 46 14.33 -2.61 -5.47
N GLU A 47 13.12 -2.77 -4.94
CA GLU A 47 11.91 -2.24 -5.57
C GLU A 47 11.67 -0.76 -5.28
N TYR A 48 11.95 -0.30 -4.06
CA TYR A 48 11.58 1.05 -3.63
C TYR A 48 12.78 1.97 -3.50
N CYS A 49 13.98 1.46 -3.23
CA CYS A 49 15.13 2.32 -2.93
C CYS A 49 16.22 2.32 -4.00
N ASN A 50 16.06 1.63 -5.15
CA ASN A 50 17.11 1.47 -6.18
C ASN A 50 18.44 0.98 -5.58
N ASN A 51 18.38 0.10 -4.58
CA ASN A 51 19.51 -0.39 -3.79
C ASN A 51 20.27 0.70 -2.99
N ASP A 52 19.69 1.89 -2.77
CA ASP A 52 20.27 2.93 -1.92
C ASP A 52 19.77 2.82 -0.47
N ILE A 53 20.63 2.30 0.41
CA ILE A 53 20.37 2.17 1.85
C ILE A 53 20.09 3.52 2.53
N ASN A 54 20.58 4.64 2.00
CA ASN A 54 20.33 5.96 2.58
C ASN A 54 18.88 6.42 2.33
N ILE A 55 18.27 5.98 1.23
CA ILE A 55 16.83 6.20 0.99
C ILE A 55 16.03 5.38 1.99
N LEU A 56 16.37 4.10 2.19
CA LEU A 56 15.73 3.26 3.20
C LEU A 56 15.81 3.89 4.59
N LYS A 57 16.99 4.34 5.03
CA LYS A 57 17.21 4.98 6.34
C LYS A 57 16.38 6.26 6.54
N LYS A 58 16.06 6.99 5.46
CA LYS A 58 15.19 8.17 5.54
C LYS A 58 13.72 7.79 5.71
N ILE A 59 13.29 6.69 5.08
CA ILE A 59 11.89 6.28 5.04
C ILE A 59 11.53 5.39 6.24
N ALA A 60 12.32 4.37 6.52
CA ALA A 60 12.07 3.36 7.55
C ALA A 60 13.40 2.97 8.23
N PRO A 61 13.99 3.87 9.06
CA PRO A 61 15.24 3.58 9.77
C PRO A 61 15.15 2.33 10.65
N GLU A 62 13.95 1.99 11.14
CA GLU A 62 13.68 0.83 11.98
C GLU A 62 14.01 -0.50 11.29
N ILE A 63 13.84 -0.60 9.97
CA ILE A 63 14.15 -1.84 9.23
C ILE A 63 15.54 -1.82 8.60
N ALA A 64 16.23 -0.68 8.58
CA ALA A 64 17.57 -0.58 7.99
C ALA A 64 18.62 -1.41 8.74
N LEU A 65 18.34 -1.78 9.99
CA LEU A 65 19.19 -2.60 10.85
C LEU A 65 18.72 -4.07 10.95
N MET A 66 17.61 -4.43 10.29
CA MET A 66 17.13 -5.81 10.26
C MET A 66 18.02 -6.67 9.36
N ASP A 67 18.03 -7.97 9.66
CA ASP A 67 18.62 -8.98 8.80
C ASP A 67 17.78 -9.13 7.52
N ASP A 68 18.43 -9.45 6.40
CA ASP A 68 17.75 -9.48 5.09
C ASP A 68 16.75 -10.66 4.97
N GLU A 69 16.88 -11.67 5.83
CA GLU A 69 15.99 -12.85 5.91
C GLU A 69 14.74 -12.60 6.77
N ASP A 70 14.67 -11.48 7.50
CA ASP A 70 13.53 -11.16 8.35
C ASP A 70 12.41 -10.49 7.55
N VAL A 71 11.19 -10.99 7.73
CA VAL A 71 9.97 -10.33 7.23
C VAL A 71 9.81 -9.00 7.97
N ILE A 72 9.68 -7.91 7.21
CA ILE A 72 9.52 -6.58 7.80
C ILE A 72 8.13 -6.45 8.44
N PRO A 73 7.97 -5.59 9.46
CA PRO A 73 6.67 -5.36 10.06
C PRO A 73 5.64 -4.90 9.01
N TYR A 74 4.45 -5.49 9.07
CA TYR A 74 3.35 -5.24 8.14
C TYR A 74 3.05 -3.75 7.89
N GLU A 75 3.07 -2.94 8.96
CA GLU A 75 2.85 -1.49 8.85
C GLU A 75 3.92 -0.79 8.02
N VAL A 76 5.17 -1.25 8.09
CA VAL A 76 6.28 -0.72 7.29
C VAL A 76 6.11 -1.11 5.83
N ALA A 77 5.76 -2.36 5.55
CA ALA A 77 5.46 -2.81 4.18
C ALA A 77 4.33 -1.98 3.55
N ARG A 78 3.22 -1.78 4.29
CA ARG A 78 2.11 -0.93 3.84
C ARG A 78 2.53 0.52 3.59
N LYS A 79 3.42 1.08 4.40
CA LYS A 79 3.96 2.43 4.17
C LYS A 79 4.64 2.53 2.80
N PHE A 80 5.48 1.59 2.42
CA PHE A 80 6.14 1.57 1.11
C PHE A 80 5.14 1.48 -0.05
N LEU A 81 4.11 0.65 0.08
CA LEU A 81 3.01 0.60 -0.88
C LEU A 81 2.33 1.98 -1.04
N ARG A 82 2.07 2.71 0.06
CA ARG A 82 1.51 4.07 -0.02
C ARG A 82 2.42 5.06 -0.74
N LEU A 83 3.72 5.00 -0.48
CA LEU A 83 4.67 5.87 -1.17
C LEU A 83 4.62 5.61 -2.67
N LYS A 84 4.59 4.35 -3.10
CA LYS A 84 4.47 3.97 -4.52
C LYS A 84 3.20 4.52 -5.15
N TRP A 85 2.09 4.55 -4.42
CA TRP A 85 0.84 5.10 -4.94
C TRP A 85 0.82 6.61 -5.04
N ILE A 86 1.42 7.29 -4.06
CA ILE A 86 1.53 8.75 -4.10
C ILE A 86 2.41 9.17 -5.28
N LYS A 87 3.51 8.43 -5.52
CA LYS A 87 4.44 8.71 -6.62
C LYS A 87 3.85 8.40 -7.99
N ASN A 88 3.33 7.19 -8.18
CA ASN A 88 2.96 6.67 -9.51
C ASN A 88 1.46 6.79 -9.81
N GLY A 89 0.66 7.26 -8.86
CA GLY A 89 -0.79 7.13 -8.89
C GLY A 89 -1.23 5.71 -8.50
N ALA A 90 -2.34 5.59 -7.77
CA ALA A 90 -2.87 4.27 -7.45
C ALA A 90 -3.60 3.68 -8.67
N LYS A 91 -3.38 2.39 -8.92
CA LYS A 91 -4.12 1.61 -9.94
C LYS A 91 -5.44 1.05 -9.40
N TYR A 92 -5.68 1.23 -8.12
CA TYR A 92 -6.76 0.64 -7.35
C TYR A 92 -8.03 1.49 -7.39
N LYS A 93 -9.18 0.85 -7.18
CA LYS A 93 -10.50 1.50 -7.17
C LYS A 93 -11.22 1.18 -5.87
N TYR A 94 -12.09 2.08 -5.42
CA TYR A 94 -13.04 1.70 -4.39
C TYR A 94 -13.95 0.60 -4.91
N PHE A 95 -14.27 -0.34 -4.03
CA PHE A 95 -15.29 -1.32 -4.29
C PHE A 95 -16.60 -0.63 -4.72
N LYS A 96 -17.28 -1.15 -5.76
CA LYS A 96 -18.41 -0.51 -6.49
C LYS A 96 -18.04 0.56 -7.55
N GLY A 97 -16.78 0.68 -7.93
CA GLY A 97 -16.38 1.45 -9.13
C GLY A 97 -16.47 2.96 -8.99
N LYS A 98 -16.39 3.50 -7.75
CA LYS A 98 -16.22 4.94 -7.54
C LYS A 98 -14.88 5.38 -8.12
N GLU A 99 -14.84 6.59 -8.67
CA GLU A 99 -13.61 7.17 -9.20
C GLU A 99 -12.53 7.24 -8.12
N TRP A 100 -11.31 6.85 -8.51
CA TRP A 100 -10.14 7.00 -7.67
C TRP A 100 -9.47 8.34 -7.99
N ASN A 101 -9.50 9.27 -7.04
CA ASN A 101 -8.88 10.59 -7.18
C ASN A 101 -8.05 10.94 -5.94
N LEU A 102 -7.33 12.07 -6.00
CA LEU A 102 -6.45 12.51 -4.92
C LEU A 102 -7.19 12.70 -3.59
N GLU A 103 -8.41 13.24 -3.60
CA GLU A 103 -9.20 13.45 -2.39
C GLU A 103 -9.57 12.11 -1.73
N ASN A 104 -9.95 11.14 -2.57
CA ASN A 104 -10.26 9.78 -2.17
C ASN A 104 -9.07 9.03 -1.57
N MET A 105 -7.87 9.23 -2.14
CA MET A 105 -6.62 8.73 -1.58
C MET A 105 -6.28 9.39 -0.24
N LYS A 106 -6.41 10.72 -0.13
CA LYS A 106 -6.16 11.44 1.13
C LYS A 106 -7.06 10.93 2.26
N LYS A 107 -8.37 10.77 2.00
CA LYS A 107 -9.33 10.22 2.96
C LYS A 107 -8.97 8.80 3.41
N GLN A 108 -8.48 7.97 2.48
CA GLN A 108 -8.03 6.62 2.81
C GLN A 108 -6.78 6.65 3.70
N LEU A 109 -5.77 7.45 3.34
CA LEU A 109 -4.55 7.61 4.13
C LEU A 109 -4.88 8.08 5.56
N GLU A 110 -5.76 9.08 5.71
CA GLU A 110 -6.18 9.57 7.02
C GLU A 110 -6.82 8.48 7.89
N ARG A 111 -7.65 7.62 7.29
CA ARG A 111 -8.27 6.48 7.99
C ARG A 111 -7.24 5.44 8.44
N LEU A 112 -6.19 5.26 7.66
CA LEU A 112 -5.05 4.41 7.97
C LEU A 112 -4.00 5.13 8.84
N HIS A 113 -4.33 6.30 9.41
CA HIS A 113 -3.46 7.11 10.25
C HIS A 113 -2.19 7.64 9.56
N TYR A 114 -2.21 7.75 8.23
CA TYR A 114 -1.20 8.42 7.43
C TYR A 114 -1.63 9.84 7.06
N LYS A 115 -0.67 10.77 6.97
CA LYS A 115 -0.88 12.11 6.41
C LYS A 115 -0.25 12.19 5.03
N TYR A 116 -1.04 12.54 4.02
CA TYR A 116 -0.55 12.67 2.64
C TYR A 116 0.65 13.62 2.55
N GLU A 117 0.57 14.77 3.20
CA GLU A 117 1.61 15.81 3.18
C GLU A 117 2.92 15.35 3.84
N ALA A 118 2.85 14.38 4.77
CA ALA A 118 4.04 13.80 5.38
C ALA A 118 4.68 12.71 4.49
N LEU A 119 3.85 12.00 3.72
CA LEU A 119 4.31 10.95 2.81
C LEU A 119 4.80 11.49 1.47
N LEU A 120 4.24 12.58 0.97
CA LEU A 120 4.60 13.19 -0.31
C LEU A 120 6.12 13.40 -0.49
N PRO A 121 6.86 14.07 0.42
CA PRO A 121 8.30 14.24 0.24
C PRO A 121 9.08 12.91 0.29
N LEU A 122 8.55 11.87 0.95
CA LEU A 122 9.16 10.54 0.98
C LEU A 122 8.89 9.76 -0.31
N ALA A 123 7.72 9.96 -0.92
CA ALA A 123 7.34 9.34 -2.18
C ALA A 123 8.24 9.83 -3.33
N GLU A 124 8.70 11.07 -3.28
CA GLU A 124 9.68 11.58 -4.25
C GLU A 124 11.03 10.85 -4.18
N LEU A 125 11.37 10.23 -3.04
CA LEU A 125 12.63 9.53 -2.85
C LEU A 125 12.64 8.11 -3.40
N ILE A 126 11.50 7.42 -3.43
CA ILE A 126 11.46 6.03 -3.87
C ILE A 126 11.62 5.90 -5.39
N SER A 127 11.93 4.71 -5.89
CA SER A 127 12.08 4.45 -7.32
C SER A 127 10.77 4.66 -8.09
N ASP A 128 10.87 5.01 -9.38
CA ASP A 128 9.73 5.06 -10.29
C ASP A 128 9.21 3.67 -10.69
N SER A 129 9.85 2.56 -10.25
CA SER A 129 9.73 1.26 -10.91
C SER A 129 8.29 0.87 -11.23
N THR A 130 7.98 0.92 -12.52
CA THR A 130 6.66 0.61 -13.11
C THR A 130 6.48 -0.87 -13.39
N GLU A 131 7.50 -1.71 -13.19
CA GLU A 131 7.40 -3.14 -13.44
C GLU A 131 7.16 -3.91 -12.13
N PRO A 132 6.06 -4.66 -12.01
CA PRO A 132 6.01 -5.74 -11.04
C PRO A 132 7.04 -6.78 -11.45
N LEU A 133 7.85 -7.25 -10.50
CA LEU A 133 8.65 -8.45 -10.72
C LEU A 133 7.70 -9.57 -11.10
N LYS A 134 7.94 -10.17 -12.27
CA LYS A 134 7.40 -11.49 -12.58
C LYS A 134 7.97 -12.45 -11.54
N LYS A 135 7.15 -12.88 -10.59
CA LYS A 135 7.37 -14.17 -9.92
C LYS A 135 7.31 -15.29 -10.95
#